data_AF-A0A2H1YGC2-F1
#
_entry.id   AF-A0A2H1YGC2-F1
#
_cell.length_a   1.000
_cell.length_b   1.000
_cell.length_c   1.000
_cell.angle_alpha   90.00
_cell.angle_beta   90.00
_cell.angle_gamma   90.00
#
_symmetry.space_group_name_H-M   'P 1'
#
loop_
_entity.id
_entity.type
_entity.pdbx_description
1 polymer ?
#
loop_
_entity_poly.entity_id
_entity_poly.type
_entity_poly.pdbx_seq_one_letter_code
_entity_poly.pdbx_strand_id
1 'polypeptide(L)'
;MKKKSNIPKTFFGFLTASILFWLLINLSKQYTTEILFQVAYTNLPIKKIIIDTPVEKIPLLVKGSGFKLISTNFKNNILALNLSKVKNKNKNNYYFLTKELQPKLKNQLPSGIKLIRIQKDTIPLKIGTLHTKIVPLKPNLDLNFQLGYDLATPLKITPKNVLISGEKLIIEKIKELNLIEKKLVNISENTKITSKIQIPEHVKTTLKSAEISIFVDKFTQGEIEIPVLVKNAPKGINIFPKKVNVIYKVGLKNFNKINPNLFKIACDYKQIKIDETSYLTPKLIKKPDSITIIRIVPKKIDFLIHKKTAK
;
A
#
# COMPACT_ATOMS: atom_id res chain seq x y z
N MET A 1 64.40 -17.13 -30.65
CA MET A 1 64.85 -17.89 -29.47
C MET A 1 64.36 -17.18 -28.19
N LYS A 2 63.47 -17.79 -27.40
CA LYS A 2 63.01 -17.21 -26.12
C LYS A 2 64.03 -17.56 -25.03
N LYS A 3 64.77 -16.55 -24.56
CA LYS A 3 65.76 -16.68 -23.48
C LYS A 3 65.03 -17.01 -22.17
N LYS A 4 65.07 -18.28 -21.76
CA LYS A 4 64.45 -18.75 -20.50
C LYS A 4 65.41 -18.41 -19.37
N SER A 5 65.17 -17.31 -18.66
CA SER A 5 65.95 -16.94 -17.47
C SER A 5 65.65 -17.94 -16.35
N ASN A 6 66.58 -18.85 -16.06
CA ASN A 6 66.49 -19.75 -14.91
C ASN A 6 66.92 -18.99 -13.66
N ILE A 7 65.97 -18.33 -13.00
CA ILE A 7 66.19 -17.70 -11.70
C ILE A 7 66.49 -18.81 -10.67
N PRO A 8 67.56 -18.71 -9.85
CA PRO A 8 67.89 -19.72 -8.85
C PRO A 8 66.78 -19.90 -7.81
N LYS A 9 66.51 -21.14 -7.39
CA LYS A 9 65.51 -21.43 -6.34
C LYS A 9 65.85 -20.73 -5.00
N THR A 10 67.13 -20.53 -4.72
CA THR A 10 67.64 -19.81 -3.54
C THR A 10 67.26 -18.33 -3.54
N PHE A 11 67.20 -17.68 -4.71
CA PHE A 11 66.76 -16.30 -4.84
C PHE A 11 65.31 -16.13 -4.35
N PHE A 12 64.41 -17.05 -4.71
CA PHE A 12 63.04 -17.02 -4.22
C PHE A 12 62.96 -17.21 -2.70
N GLY A 13 63.83 -18.05 -2.11
CA GLY A 13 63.91 -18.21 -0.66
C GLY A 13 64.34 -16.94 0.08
N PHE A 14 65.37 -16.24 -0.41
CA PHE A 14 65.79 -14.96 0.18
C PHE A 14 64.78 -13.84 -0.07
N LEU A 15 64.14 -13.82 -1.25
CA LEU A 15 63.10 -12.84 -1.57
C LEU A 15 61.90 -12.99 -0.63
N THR A 16 61.41 -14.23 -0.41
CA THR A 16 60.30 -14.47 0.51
C THR A 16 60.67 -14.13 1.95
N ALA A 17 61.87 -14.48 2.41
CA ALA A 17 62.35 -14.12 3.74
C ALA A 17 62.43 -12.59 3.90
N SER A 18 62.98 -11.87 2.92
CA SER A 18 63.06 -10.41 2.93
C SER A 18 61.68 -9.75 2.99
N ILE A 19 60.72 -10.23 2.18
CA ILE A 19 59.32 -9.76 2.20
C ILE A 19 58.69 -10.04 3.56
N LEU A 20 58.90 -11.22 4.15
CA LEU A 20 58.37 -11.58 5.46
C LEU A 20 58.93 -10.68 6.56
N PHE A 21 60.25 -10.45 6.59
CA PHE A 21 60.87 -9.55 7.57
C PHE A 21 60.38 -8.10 7.38
N TRP A 22 60.31 -7.61 6.15
CA TRP A 22 59.77 -6.28 5.86
C TRP A 22 58.32 -6.14 6.30
N LEU A 23 57.50 -7.18 6.10
CA LEU A 23 56.11 -7.22 6.54
C LEU A 23 56.02 -7.22 8.08
N LEU A 24 56.81 -8.04 8.77
CA LEU A 24 56.90 -8.08 10.25
C LEU A 24 57.30 -6.72 10.83
N ILE A 25 58.32 -6.08 10.26
CA ILE A 25 58.81 -4.77 10.71
C ILE A 25 57.76 -3.68 10.48
N ASN A 26 57.04 -3.70 9.37
CA ASN A 26 55.99 -2.71 9.15
C ASN A 26 54.78 -2.98 10.05
N LEU A 27 54.30 -4.22 10.17
CA LEU A 27 53.14 -4.52 11.02
C LEU A 27 53.41 -4.32 12.53
N SER A 28 54.66 -4.30 12.98
CA SER A 28 54.99 -4.01 14.39
C SER A 28 54.88 -2.52 14.75
N LYS A 29 54.95 -1.62 13.75
CA LYS A 29 54.82 -0.17 13.96
C LYS A 29 53.41 0.21 14.42
N GLN A 30 53.30 1.37 15.05
CA GLN A 30 52.03 1.96 15.49
C GLN A 30 51.41 2.77 14.37
N TYR A 31 50.13 2.52 14.11
CA TYR A 31 49.34 3.24 13.11
C TYR A 31 48.12 3.85 13.75
N THR A 32 47.66 4.94 13.15
CA THR A 32 46.37 5.55 13.47
C THR A 32 45.46 5.34 12.27
N THR A 33 44.29 4.76 12.49
CA THR A 33 43.34 4.45 11.42
C THR A 33 41.90 4.72 11.87
N GLU A 34 41.02 4.89 10.90
CA GLU A 34 39.58 5.04 11.12
C GLU A 34 38.91 3.67 11.01
N ILE A 35 38.08 3.34 12.00
CA ILE A 35 37.24 2.14 12.01
C ILE A 35 35.77 2.52 12.14
N LEU A 36 34.88 1.76 11.49
CA LEU A 36 33.44 1.97 11.55
C LEU A 36 32.81 1.03 12.57
N PHE A 37 32.28 1.58 13.66
CA PHE A 37 31.50 0.83 14.65
C PHE A 37 30.01 0.83 14.29
N GLN A 38 29.36 -0.33 14.37
CA GLN A 38 27.92 -0.43 14.18
C GLN A 38 27.16 0.09 15.40
N VAL A 39 25.99 0.68 15.18
CA VAL A 39 25.15 1.22 16.25
C VAL A 39 23.83 0.48 16.29
N ALA A 40 23.45 0.02 17.48
CA ALA A 40 22.13 -0.56 17.73
C ALA A 40 21.38 0.28 18.75
N TYR A 41 20.12 0.61 18.47
CA TYR A 41 19.28 1.40 19.35
C TYR A 41 18.35 0.48 20.14
N THR A 42 18.39 0.56 21.47
CA THR A 42 17.62 -0.31 22.36
C THR A 42 16.73 0.50 23.30
N ASN A 43 15.72 -0.14 23.87
CA ASN A 43 14.84 0.43 24.90
C ASN A 43 14.14 1.73 24.46
N LEU A 44 13.54 1.75 23.26
CA LEU A 44 12.65 2.84 22.88
C LEU A 44 11.41 2.81 23.80
N PRO A 45 11.04 3.91 24.48
CA PRO A 45 9.83 3.95 25.30
C PRO A 45 8.58 3.61 24.48
N ILE A 46 7.63 2.88 25.08
CA ILE A 46 6.43 2.33 24.41
C ILE A 46 5.62 3.39 23.66
N LYS A 47 5.52 4.61 24.22
CA LYS A 47 4.76 5.74 23.64
C LYS A 47 5.57 6.57 22.64
N LYS A 48 6.71 6.07 22.16
CA LYS A 48 7.59 6.79 21.23
C LYS A 48 7.87 5.99 19.96
N ILE A 49 8.18 6.70 18.88
CA ILE A 49 8.54 6.13 17.57
C ILE A 49 9.75 6.87 17.00
N ILE A 50 10.67 6.15 16.36
CA ILE A 50 11.76 6.75 15.59
C ILE A 50 11.19 7.22 14.25
N ILE A 51 11.32 8.50 13.94
CA ILE A 51 10.75 9.12 12.73
C ILE A 51 11.73 8.99 11.56
N ASP A 52 13.00 9.35 11.78
CA ASP A 52 14.04 9.34 10.73
C ASP A 52 14.98 8.14 10.89
N THR A 53 15.58 7.70 9.78
CA THR A 53 16.61 6.67 9.76
C THR A 53 17.77 7.07 10.69
N PRO A 54 18.01 6.31 11.77
CA PRO A 54 19.03 6.67 12.73
C PRO A 54 20.44 6.33 12.20
N VAL A 55 21.47 6.94 12.77
CA VAL A 55 22.86 6.70 12.36
C VAL A 55 23.24 5.23 12.61
N GLU A 56 23.60 4.50 11.56
CA GLU A 56 23.93 3.07 11.65
C GLU A 56 25.39 2.81 12.01
N LYS A 57 26.30 3.72 11.63
CA LYS A 57 27.74 3.56 11.83
C LYS A 57 28.39 4.84 12.36
N ILE A 58 29.32 4.68 13.28
CA ILE A 58 30.10 5.78 13.85
C ILE A 58 31.59 5.55 13.54
N PRO A 59 32.24 6.52 12.88
CA PRO A 59 33.67 6.47 12.67
C PRO A 59 34.46 6.80 13.95
N LEU A 60 35.40 5.93 14.28
CA LEU A 60 36.30 6.04 15.42
C LEU A 60 37.73 6.10 14.93
N LEU A 61 38.50 7.04 15.46
CA LEU A 61 39.93 7.12 15.23
C LEU A 61 40.64 6.31 16.32
N VAL A 62 41.35 5.25 15.92
CA VAL A 62 42.03 4.33 16.84
C VAL A 62 43.52 4.23 16.53
N LYS A 63 44.31 3.90 17.54
CA LYS A 63 45.76 3.67 17.44
C LYS A 63 46.11 2.27 17.91
N GLY A 64 46.91 1.56 17.13
CA GLY A 64 47.39 0.22 17.49
C GLY A 64 48.52 -0.23 16.57
N SER A 65 49.12 -1.39 16.87
CA SER A 65 50.09 -1.98 15.94
C SER A 65 49.40 -2.49 14.67
N GLY A 66 50.12 -2.52 13.55
CA GLY A 66 49.60 -3.07 12.30
C GLY A 66 49.07 -4.51 12.45
N PHE A 67 49.78 -5.35 13.21
CA PHE A 67 49.32 -6.70 13.57
C PHE A 67 47.96 -6.69 14.26
N LYS A 68 47.76 -5.82 15.27
CA LYS A 68 46.49 -5.74 16.01
C LYS A 68 45.36 -5.17 15.15
N LEU A 69 45.64 -4.15 14.35
CA LEU A 69 44.63 -3.52 13.50
C LEU A 69 44.12 -4.47 12.41
N ILE A 70 45.00 -5.28 11.82
CA ILE A 70 44.63 -6.25 10.78
C ILE A 70 43.96 -7.50 11.37
N SER A 71 44.48 -8.03 12.48
CA SER A 71 43.91 -9.24 13.11
C SER A 71 42.56 -9.00 13.79
N THR A 72 42.23 -7.76 14.11
CA THR A 72 40.99 -7.43 14.81
C THR A 72 39.80 -7.38 13.86
N ASN A 73 38.78 -8.22 14.12
CA ASN A 73 37.51 -8.13 13.42
C ASN A 73 36.58 -7.09 14.05
N PHE A 74 36.64 -5.85 13.57
CA PHE A 74 35.77 -4.78 14.08
C PHE A 74 34.30 -4.91 13.64
N LYS A 75 33.97 -5.80 12.69
CA LYS A 75 32.60 -5.92 12.14
C LYS A 75 31.57 -6.37 13.18
N ASN A 76 31.97 -7.09 14.23
CA ASN A 76 31.05 -7.61 15.24
C ASN A 76 30.87 -6.68 16.44
N ASN A 77 31.54 -5.52 16.46
CA ASN A 77 31.45 -4.59 17.58
C ASN A 77 30.23 -3.68 17.40
N ILE A 78 29.19 -3.94 18.19
CA ILE A 78 27.95 -3.17 18.20
C ILE A 78 27.92 -2.25 19.42
N LEU A 79 27.80 -0.95 19.17
CA LEU A 79 27.53 0.05 20.20
C LEU A 79 26.03 0.12 20.46
N ALA A 80 25.59 -0.49 21.56
CA ALA A 80 24.20 -0.38 22.01
C ALA A 80 23.93 0.98 22.66
N LEU A 81 23.02 1.76 22.10
CA LEU A 81 22.55 3.05 22.61
C LEU A 81 21.16 2.91 23.21
N ASN A 82 21.05 3.16 24.52
CA ASN A 82 19.78 3.06 25.25
C ASN A 82 18.98 4.36 25.05
N LEU A 83 17.88 4.27 24.30
CA LEU A 83 17.00 5.38 23.97
C LEU A 83 16.25 5.96 25.18
N SER A 84 16.19 5.27 26.32
CA SER A 84 15.69 5.85 27.57
C SER A 84 16.64 6.92 28.15
N LYS A 85 17.92 6.93 27.76
CA LYS A 85 18.94 7.88 28.23
C LYS A 85 19.24 9.00 27.23
N VAL A 86 18.48 9.07 26.13
CA VAL A 86 18.72 10.04 25.08
C VAL A 86 18.36 11.46 25.55
N LYS A 87 19.19 12.46 25.23
CA LYS A 87 18.95 13.85 25.62
C LYS A 87 17.95 14.49 24.66
N ASN A 88 16.98 15.22 25.19
CA ASN A 88 16.05 16.01 24.40
C ASN A 88 16.71 17.37 24.05
N LYS A 89 16.69 17.75 22.78
CA LYS A 89 17.08 19.09 22.32
C LYS A 89 15.86 20.00 22.18
N ASN A 90 14.86 19.57 21.40
CA ASN A 90 13.58 20.29 21.22
C ASN A 90 12.57 19.41 20.47
N LYS A 91 11.29 19.44 20.85
CA LYS A 91 10.19 18.69 20.21
C LYS A 91 10.57 17.22 19.97
N ASN A 92 10.83 16.88 18.71
CA ASN A 92 11.16 15.53 18.24
C ASN A 92 12.67 15.32 18.08
N ASN A 93 13.51 16.31 18.33
CA ASN A 93 14.97 16.23 18.16
C ASN A 93 15.63 15.78 19.46
N TYR A 94 16.33 14.65 19.37
CA TYR A 94 17.06 14.02 20.46
C TYR A 94 18.50 13.76 20.02
N TYR A 95 19.40 13.53 20.98
CA TYR A 95 20.79 13.23 20.68
C TYR A 95 21.48 12.45 21.81
N PHE A 96 22.55 11.73 21.43
CA PHE A 96 23.57 11.28 22.37
C PHE A 96 24.83 12.12 22.21
N LEU A 97 25.47 12.46 23.34
CA LEU A 97 26.80 13.05 23.34
C LEU A 97 27.83 11.93 23.24
N THR A 98 28.70 12.00 22.24
CA THR A 98 29.71 10.94 22.06
C THR A 98 30.75 10.94 23.17
N LYS A 99 31.00 12.08 23.81
CA LYS A 99 31.84 12.20 25.01
C LYS A 99 31.40 11.23 26.13
N GLU A 100 30.09 11.06 26.34
CA GLU A 100 29.53 10.15 27.35
C GLU A 100 29.70 8.67 26.97
N LEU A 101 29.91 8.39 25.68
CA LEU A 101 30.09 7.04 25.14
C LEU A 101 31.56 6.59 25.13
N GLN A 102 32.51 7.51 25.32
CA GLN A 102 33.95 7.20 25.28
C GLN A 102 34.38 6.08 26.24
N PRO A 103 33.96 6.06 27.53
CA PRO A 103 34.37 4.98 28.44
C PRO A 103 33.87 3.61 27.96
N LYS A 104 32.60 3.55 27.51
CA LYS A 104 31.99 2.33 26.99
C LYS A 104 32.71 1.83 25.74
N LEU A 105 33.04 2.74 24.81
CA LEU A 105 33.77 2.40 23.59
C LEU A 105 35.20 1.95 23.86
N LYS A 106 35.91 2.60 24.79
CA LYS A 106 37.25 2.17 25.21
C LYS A 106 37.25 0.73 25.75
N ASN A 107 36.24 0.38 26.55
CA ASN A 107 36.11 -0.97 27.12
C ASN A 107 35.71 -2.03 26.08
N GLN A 108 35.07 -1.63 24.98
CA GLN A 108 34.70 -2.53 23.88
C GLN A 108 35.84 -2.76 22.88
N LEU A 109 36.90 -1.94 22.92
CA LEU A 109 38.04 -2.11 22.04
C LEU A 109 38.95 -3.26 22.53
N PRO A 110 39.47 -4.10 21.62
CA PRO A 110 40.40 -5.15 22.02
C PRO A 110 41.69 -4.61 22.62
N SER A 111 42.31 -5.41 23.48
CA SER A 111 43.59 -5.10 24.09
C SER A 111 44.67 -4.79 23.05
N GLY A 112 45.38 -3.68 23.26
CA GLY A 112 46.41 -3.17 22.34
C GLY A 112 45.90 -2.14 21.32
N ILE A 113 44.60 -1.84 21.32
CA ILE A 113 44.00 -0.78 20.49
C ILE A 113 43.49 0.34 21.39
N LYS A 114 43.95 1.56 21.14
CA LYS A 114 43.59 2.76 21.91
C LYS A 114 42.63 3.62 21.11
N LEU A 115 41.50 4.01 21.73
CA LEU A 115 40.63 5.04 21.18
C LEU A 115 41.31 6.41 21.28
N ILE A 116 41.49 7.09 20.14
CA ILE A 116 41.97 8.49 20.11
C ILE A 116 40.78 9.43 20.19
N ARG A 117 39.83 9.32 19.24
CA ARG A 117 38.62 10.14 19.24
C ARG A 117 37.44 9.44 18.58
N ILE A 118 36.25 9.92 18.92
CA ILE A 118 35.03 9.70 18.15
C ILE A 118 34.90 10.89 17.23
N GLN A 119 34.74 10.67 15.93
CA GLN A 119 34.85 11.74 14.94
C GLN A 119 33.61 12.66 14.86
N LYS A 120 32.50 12.22 15.46
CA LYS A 120 31.29 13.03 15.65
C LYS A 120 31.14 13.42 17.12
N ASP A 121 30.70 14.63 17.40
CA ASP A 121 30.45 15.11 18.77
C ASP A 121 29.08 14.67 19.30
N THR A 122 28.12 14.48 18.39
CA THR A 122 26.76 14.06 18.71
C THR A 122 26.25 13.03 17.72
N ILE A 123 25.33 12.20 18.19
CA ILE A 123 24.56 11.27 17.36
C ILE A 123 23.11 11.75 17.39
N PRO A 124 22.62 12.42 16.33
CA PRO A 124 21.26 12.96 16.30
C PRO A 124 20.24 11.83 16.08
N LEU A 125 19.06 11.99 16.68
CA LEU A 125 17.88 11.15 16.48
C LEU A 125 16.63 12.01 16.38
N LYS A 126 15.67 11.58 15.55
CA LYS A 126 14.31 12.11 15.60
C LYS A 126 13.36 11.08 16.20
N ILE A 127 12.75 11.43 17.33
CA ILE A 127 11.83 10.58 18.07
C ILE A 127 10.52 11.33 18.28
N GLY A 128 9.43 10.79 17.77
CA GLY A 128 8.07 11.31 17.95
C GLY A 128 7.30 10.56 19.03
N THR A 129 6.07 11.00 19.26
CA THR A 129 5.06 10.24 20.01
C THR A 129 4.38 9.22 19.12
N LEU A 130 4.21 8.01 19.64
CA LEU A 130 3.45 6.96 18.97
C LEU A 130 1.96 7.22 19.19
N HIS A 131 1.21 7.38 18.10
CA HIS A 131 -0.24 7.44 18.11
C HIS A 131 -0.83 6.22 17.41
N THR A 132 -2.07 5.88 17.72
CA THR A 132 -2.80 4.78 17.11
C THR A 132 -4.12 5.27 16.52
N LYS A 133 -4.56 4.63 15.44
CA LYS A 133 -5.81 4.94 14.75
C LYS A 133 -6.40 3.66 14.15
N ILE A 134 -7.72 3.53 14.18
CA ILE A 134 -8.43 2.44 13.47
C ILE A 134 -8.90 2.99 12.12
N VAL A 135 -8.58 2.27 11.03
CA VAL A 135 -8.96 2.66 9.67
C VAL A 135 -9.57 1.48 8.91
N PRO A 136 -10.56 1.70 8.04
CA PRO A 136 -11.14 0.65 7.19
C PRO A 136 -10.16 0.16 6.12
N LEU A 137 -10.35 -1.09 5.71
CA LEU A 137 -9.67 -1.69 4.57
C LEU A 137 -10.52 -1.55 3.30
N LYS A 138 -9.86 -1.18 2.20
CA LYS A 138 -10.48 -1.04 0.88
C LYS A 138 -9.95 -2.10 -0.08
N PRO A 139 -10.81 -2.91 -0.70
CA PRO A 139 -10.38 -3.91 -1.65
C PRO A 139 -10.03 -3.24 -2.98
N ASN A 140 -9.00 -3.75 -3.65
CA ASN A 140 -8.66 -3.38 -5.02
C ASN A 140 -8.72 -4.66 -5.87
N LEU A 141 -9.83 -4.88 -6.55
CA LEU A 141 -10.10 -6.12 -7.30
C LEU A 141 -10.60 -5.81 -8.71
N ASP A 142 -10.01 -6.51 -9.68
CA ASP A 142 -10.53 -6.63 -11.05
C ASP A 142 -11.22 -8.00 -11.17
N LEU A 143 -12.55 -8.01 -11.23
CA LEU A 143 -13.38 -9.22 -11.20
C LEU A 143 -14.05 -9.44 -12.55
N ASN A 144 -13.75 -10.57 -13.18
CA ASN A 144 -14.45 -11.05 -14.37
C ASN A 144 -15.16 -12.37 -14.08
N PHE A 145 -16.48 -12.40 -14.28
CA PHE A 145 -17.35 -13.53 -13.98
C PHE A 145 -17.58 -14.39 -15.21
N GLN A 146 -17.81 -15.69 -14.99
CA GLN A 146 -18.29 -16.57 -16.05
C GLN A 146 -19.66 -16.09 -16.54
N LEU A 147 -19.98 -16.33 -17.82
CA LEU A 147 -21.29 -15.99 -18.38
C LEU A 147 -22.43 -16.58 -17.53
N GLY A 148 -23.41 -15.74 -17.19
CA GLY A 148 -24.52 -16.12 -16.31
C GLY A 148 -24.22 -16.02 -14.81
N TYR A 149 -23.06 -15.50 -14.40
CA TYR A 149 -22.73 -15.24 -12.99
C TYR A 149 -22.49 -13.74 -12.72
N ASP A 150 -22.71 -13.34 -11.48
CA ASP A 150 -22.36 -12.00 -10.96
C ASP A 150 -22.28 -12.04 -9.42
N LEU A 151 -21.85 -10.94 -8.81
CA LEU A 151 -21.87 -10.75 -7.35
C LEU A 151 -23.29 -10.89 -6.78
N ALA A 152 -23.43 -11.82 -5.84
CA ALA A 152 -24.67 -12.01 -5.09
C ALA A 152 -24.80 -11.02 -3.93
N THR A 153 -23.67 -10.65 -3.33
CA THR A 153 -23.60 -9.70 -2.20
C THR A 153 -22.37 -8.79 -2.36
N PRO A 154 -22.35 -7.62 -1.72
CA PRO A 154 -21.14 -6.80 -1.64
C PRO A 154 -19.98 -7.60 -1.06
N LEU A 155 -18.76 -7.29 -1.52
CA LEU A 155 -17.54 -7.91 -1.05
C LEU A 155 -17.42 -7.83 0.48
N LYS A 156 -17.12 -8.97 1.12
CA LYS A 156 -16.93 -9.04 2.57
C LYS A 156 -15.44 -9.14 2.89
N ILE A 157 -14.93 -8.21 3.68
CA ILE A 157 -13.51 -8.11 4.03
C ILE A 157 -13.36 -8.43 5.51
N THR A 158 -12.45 -9.36 5.81
CA THR A 158 -12.17 -9.81 7.18
C THR A 158 -10.67 -9.66 7.48
N PRO A 159 -10.28 -8.79 8.43
CA PRO A 159 -11.12 -7.86 9.19
C PRO A 159 -11.52 -6.63 8.37
N LYS A 160 -12.63 -5.97 8.74
CA LYS A 160 -13.11 -4.76 8.05
C LYS A 160 -12.23 -3.53 8.32
N ASN A 161 -11.64 -3.47 9.51
CA ASN A 161 -10.81 -2.37 9.96
C ASN A 161 -9.49 -2.91 10.52
N VAL A 162 -8.47 -2.06 10.54
CA VAL A 162 -7.15 -2.38 11.06
C VAL A 162 -6.65 -1.25 11.97
N LEU A 163 -5.97 -1.64 13.06
CA LEU A 163 -5.28 -0.71 13.94
C LEU A 163 -3.91 -0.37 13.34
N ILE A 164 -3.71 0.90 13.01
CA ILE A 164 -2.45 1.45 12.56
C ILE A 164 -1.80 2.27 13.67
N SER A 165 -0.48 2.35 13.65
CA SER A 165 0.32 3.12 14.60
C SER A 165 1.44 3.86 13.89
N GLY A 166 1.74 5.08 14.34
CA GLY A 166 2.73 5.95 13.69
C GLY A 166 2.75 7.34 14.32
N GLU A 167 3.46 8.27 13.68
CA GLU A 167 3.44 9.68 14.07
C GLU A 167 2.07 10.31 13.78
N LYS A 168 1.60 11.19 14.67
CA LYS A 168 0.28 11.84 14.59
C LYS A 168 -0.01 12.44 13.21
N LEU A 169 0.91 13.25 12.69
CA LEU A 169 0.76 13.94 11.41
C LEU A 169 0.62 13.00 10.21
N ILE A 170 1.15 11.78 10.31
CA ILE A 170 1.09 10.77 9.25
C ILE A 170 -0.25 10.03 9.35
N ILE A 171 -0.56 9.46 10.51
CA ILE A 171 -1.75 8.61 10.67
C ILE A 171 -3.06 9.40 10.60
N GLU A 172 -3.06 10.69 10.94
CA GLU A 172 -4.25 11.55 10.81
C GLU A 172 -4.71 11.67 9.35
N LYS A 173 -3.76 11.74 8.41
CA LYS A 173 -4.02 11.84 6.96
C LYS A 173 -4.58 10.55 6.36
N ILE A 174 -4.36 9.40 7.00
CA ILE A 174 -4.79 8.09 6.50
C ILE A 174 -6.26 7.88 6.85
N LYS A 175 -7.12 7.89 5.83
CA LYS A 175 -8.57 7.60 5.99
C LYS A 175 -8.89 6.12 5.84
N GLU A 176 -8.18 5.43 4.96
CA GLU A 176 -8.37 4.02 4.62
C GLU A 176 -7.03 3.41 4.19
N LEU A 177 -6.89 2.08 4.28
CA LEU A 177 -5.77 1.36 3.68
C LEU A 177 -6.22 0.46 2.53
N ASN A 178 -5.53 0.55 1.41
CA ASN A 178 -5.81 -0.27 0.24
C ASN A 178 -5.20 -1.67 0.41
N LEU A 179 -5.91 -2.66 -0.12
CA LEU A 179 -5.35 -3.98 -0.38
C LEU A 179 -4.60 -3.98 -1.71
N ILE A 180 -3.58 -4.81 -1.83
CA ILE A 180 -2.87 -5.01 -3.10
C ILE A 180 -3.85 -5.53 -4.15
N GLU A 181 -3.73 -5.00 -5.37
CA GLU A 181 -4.56 -5.36 -6.50
C GLU A 181 -4.54 -6.87 -6.75
N LYS A 182 -5.71 -7.44 -7.00
CA LYS A 182 -5.84 -8.80 -7.53
C LYS A 182 -6.84 -8.85 -8.67
N LYS A 183 -6.44 -9.56 -9.72
CA LYS A 183 -7.30 -9.89 -10.84
C LYS A 183 -7.79 -11.32 -10.75
N LEU A 184 -9.10 -11.50 -10.90
CA LEU A 184 -9.74 -12.81 -10.94
C LEU A 184 -10.58 -12.89 -12.21
N VAL A 185 -10.46 -14.01 -12.91
CA VAL A 185 -11.16 -14.27 -14.17
C VAL A 185 -11.97 -15.55 -14.07
N ASN A 186 -13.05 -15.62 -14.84
CA ASN A 186 -13.94 -16.77 -14.92
C ASN A 186 -14.51 -17.22 -13.56
N ILE A 187 -14.91 -16.27 -12.71
CA ILE A 187 -15.49 -16.59 -11.41
C ILE A 187 -16.93 -17.11 -11.58
N SER A 188 -17.17 -18.32 -11.12
CA SER A 188 -18.49 -18.98 -11.10
C SER A 188 -18.88 -19.56 -9.74
N GLU A 189 -17.95 -19.54 -8.76
CA GLU A 189 -18.17 -20.08 -7.42
C GLU A 189 -17.73 -19.11 -6.32
N ASN A 190 -18.32 -19.28 -5.13
CA ASN A 190 -17.96 -18.50 -3.96
C ASN A 190 -16.49 -18.71 -3.64
N THR A 191 -15.72 -17.62 -3.63
CA THR A 191 -14.27 -17.69 -3.51
C THR A 191 -13.79 -16.79 -2.39
N LYS A 192 -12.75 -17.25 -1.68
CA LYS A 192 -12.04 -16.47 -0.68
C LYS A 192 -10.62 -16.22 -1.13
N ILE A 193 -10.16 -14.98 -1.03
CA ILE A 193 -8.78 -14.61 -1.38
C ILE A 193 -8.13 -13.79 -0.27
N THR A 194 -6.87 -14.09 0.02
CA THR A 194 -6.08 -13.28 0.95
C THR A 194 -5.27 -12.24 0.18
N SER A 195 -5.48 -10.95 0.44
CA SER A 195 -4.66 -9.87 -0.12
C SER A 195 -3.85 -9.16 0.95
N LYS A 196 -2.62 -8.75 0.61
CA LYS A 196 -1.74 -8.00 1.50
C LYS A 196 -2.28 -6.56 1.64
N ILE A 197 -2.07 -5.97 2.81
CA ILE A 197 -2.39 -4.58 3.07
C ILE A 197 -1.23 -3.72 2.56
N GLN A 198 -1.53 -2.68 1.78
CA GLN A 198 -0.54 -1.69 1.36
C GLN A 198 -0.29 -0.73 2.53
N ILE A 199 0.80 -0.96 3.26
CA ILE A 199 1.18 -0.20 4.45
C ILE A 199 2.10 0.96 4.01
N PRO A 200 1.73 2.24 4.27
CA PRO A 200 2.60 3.38 4.00
C PRO A 200 3.89 3.35 4.82
N GLU A 201 4.92 4.04 4.35
CA GLU A 201 6.15 4.22 5.12
C GLU A 201 5.88 4.88 6.47
N HIS A 202 6.71 4.55 7.48
CA HIS A 202 6.60 5.06 8.85
C HIS A 202 5.27 4.73 9.57
N VAL A 203 4.46 3.80 9.03
CA VAL A 203 3.26 3.25 9.66
C VAL A 203 3.47 1.79 10.01
N LYS A 204 3.00 1.38 11.19
CA LYS A 204 3.07 -0.01 11.67
C LYS A 204 1.67 -0.54 11.97
N THR A 205 1.42 -1.78 11.60
CA THR A 205 0.21 -2.54 11.89
C THR A 205 0.58 -3.99 12.24
N THR A 206 -0.19 -4.61 13.12
CA THR A 206 -0.05 -6.04 13.46
C THR A 206 -0.52 -6.93 12.32
N LEU A 207 -1.54 -6.49 11.58
CA LEU A 207 -2.13 -7.22 10.47
C LEU A 207 -1.45 -6.84 9.17
N LYS A 208 -0.98 -7.84 8.41
CA LYS A 208 -0.29 -7.67 7.12
C LYS A 208 -1.17 -8.01 5.91
N SER A 209 -2.30 -8.68 6.13
CA SER A 209 -3.20 -9.13 5.08
C SER A 209 -4.63 -9.21 5.59
N ALA A 210 -5.58 -9.24 4.67
CA ALA A 210 -7.00 -9.48 4.93
C ALA A 210 -7.58 -10.50 3.94
N GLU A 211 -8.61 -11.21 4.38
CA GLU A 211 -9.41 -12.12 3.54
C GLU A 211 -10.55 -11.33 2.90
N ILE A 212 -10.73 -11.51 1.59
CA ILE A 212 -11.86 -11.00 0.83
C ILE A 212 -12.72 -12.19 0.41
N SER A 213 -13.97 -12.23 0.87
CA SER A 213 -14.96 -13.20 0.46
C SER A 213 -15.80 -12.62 -0.68
N ILE A 214 -15.82 -13.34 -1.79
CA ILE A 214 -16.55 -13.03 -3.02
C ILE A 214 -17.68 -14.05 -3.11
N PHE A 215 -18.93 -13.59 -2.98
CA PHE A 215 -20.10 -14.44 -3.12
C PHE A 215 -20.75 -14.18 -4.47
N VAL A 216 -20.96 -15.24 -5.24
CA VAL A 216 -21.56 -15.18 -6.59
C VAL A 216 -22.81 -16.05 -6.64
N ASP A 217 -23.73 -15.68 -7.53
CA ASP A 217 -24.92 -16.48 -7.84
C ASP A 217 -25.17 -16.41 -9.34
N LYS A 218 -26.08 -17.26 -9.82
CA LYS A 218 -26.52 -17.25 -11.22
C LYS A 218 -27.42 -16.06 -11.48
N PHE A 219 -27.12 -15.31 -12.53
CA PHE A 219 -27.92 -14.22 -13.05
C PHE A 219 -28.39 -14.55 -14.46
N THR A 220 -29.59 -14.10 -14.78
CA THR A 220 -30.15 -14.20 -16.12
C THR A 220 -30.62 -12.83 -16.59
N GLN A 221 -30.84 -12.71 -17.90
CA GLN A 221 -31.47 -11.55 -18.50
C GLN A 221 -32.94 -11.88 -18.77
N GLY A 222 -33.81 -10.91 -18.45
CA GLY A 222 -35.21 -10.96 -18.82
C GLY A 222 -35.55 -9.78 -19.70
N GLU A 223 -36.58 -9.95 -20.52
CA GLU A 223 -37.20 -8.90 -21.31
C GLU A 223 -38.69 -8.84 -20.96
N ILE A 224 -39.19 -7.62 -20.73
CA ILE A 224 -40.59 -7.42 -20.39
C ILE A 224 -41.11 -6.13 -21.01
N GLU A 225 -42.30 -6.21 -21.61
CA GLU A 225 -42.99 -5.05 -22.16
C GLU A 225 -43.69 -4.25 -21.05
N ILE A 226 -43.41 -2.95 -20.99
CA ILE A 226 -44.04 -2.05 -20.02
C ILE A 226 -44.69 -0.87 -20.74
N PRO A 227 -45.95 -0.52 -20.43
CA PRO A 227 -46.62 0.64 -21.00
C PRO A 227 -45.94 1.94 -20.56
N VAL A 228 -45.85 2.90 -21.48
CA VAL A 228 -45.23 4.19 -21.22
C VAL A 228 -46.29 5.21 -20.83
N LEU A 229 -46.07 5.89 -19.71
CA LEU A 229 -46.92 6.98 -19.25
C LEU A 229 -46.33 8.32 -19.66
N VAL A 230 -47.12 9.23 -20.23
CA VAL A 230 -46.65 10.59 -20.52
C VAL A 230 -47.17 11.54 -19.46
N LYS A 231 -46.26 12.20 -18.75
CA LYS A 231 -46.57 13.28 -17.81
C LYS A 231 -46.61 14.62 -18.52
N ASN A 232 -47.43 15.54 -18.02
CA ASN A 232 -47.53 16.92 -18.48
C ASN A 232 -47.90 17.08 -19.97
N ALA A 233 -48.59 16.09 -20.55
CA ALA A 233 -48.97 16.12 -21.95
C ALA A 233 -50.27 16.91 -22.19
N PRO A 234 -50.42 17.54 -23.37
CA PRO A 234 -51.69 18.13 -23.78
C PRO A 234 -52.77 17.04 -23.99
N LYS A 235 -54.05 17.44 -23.91
CA LYS A 235 -55.17 16.56 -24.26
C LYS A 235 -55.03 16.11 -25.73
N GLY A 236 -55.21 14.81 -25.98
CA GLY A 236 -55.15 14.25 -27.33
C GLY A 236 -53.76 13.84 -27.83
N ILE A 237 -52.77 13.70 -26.92
CA ILE A 237 -51.49 13.09 -27.27
C ILE A 237 -51.65 11.59 -27.55
N ASN A 238 -51.01 11.10 -28.60
CA ASN A 238 -50.84 9.69 -28.88
C ASN A 238 -49.35 9.41 -29.04
N ILE A 239 -48.86 8.31 -28.49
CA ILE A 239 -47.43 7.95 -28.54
C ILE A 239 -47.22 6.65 -29.30
N PHE A 240 -46.06 6.54 -29.94
CA PHE A 240 -45.63 5.34 -30.63
C PHE A 240 -44.14 5.05 -30.35
N PRO A 241 -43.79 3.87 -29.83
CA PRO A 241 -44.68 2.80 -29.37
C PRO A 241 -45.37 3.13 -28.03
N LYS A 242 -46.53 2.50 -27.75
CA LYS A 242 -47.25 2.64 -26.46
C LYS A 242 -46.59 1.85 -25.32
N LYS A 243 -45.76 0.87 -25.67
CA LYS A 243 -44.98 0.05 -24.75
C LYS A 243 -43.52 0.06 -25.16
N VAL A 244 -42.64 -0.14 -24.18
CA VAL A 244 -41.21 -0.32 -24.42
C VAL A 244 -40.75 -1.62 -23.79
N ASN A 245 -39.73 -2.22 -24.40
CA ASN A 245 -39.07 -3.39 -23.87
C ASN A 245 -38.06 -2.95 -22.81
N VAL A 246 -38.18 -3.56 -21.64
CA VAL A 246 -37.21 -3.43 -20.57
C VAL A 246 -36.42 -4.70 -20.48
N ILE A 247 -35.15 -4.61 -20.83
CA ILE A 247 -34.17 -5.68 -20.69
C ILE A 247 -33.48 -5.47 -19.36
N TYR A 248 -33.56 -6.45 -18.47
CA TYR A 248 -33.06 -6.34 -17.11
C TYR A 248 -32.20 -7.55 -16.72
N LYS A 249 -31.24 -7.31 -15.82
CA LYS A 249 -30.44 -8.37 -15.19
C LYS A 249 -30.99 -8.64 -13.79
N VAL A 250 -31.23 -9.91 -13.47
CA VAL A 250 -31.76 -10.36 -12.18
C VAL A 250 -31.14 -11.69 -11.76
N GLY A 251 -31.01 -11.93 -10.46
CA GLY A 251 -30.62 -13.23 -9.94
C GLY A 251 -31.66 -14.29 -10.33
N LEU A 252 -31.20 -15.48 -10.73
CA LEU A 252 -32.06 -16.55 -11.27
C LEU A 252 -33.22 -16.91 -10.31
N LYS A 253 -32.97 -16.91 -9.00
CA LYS A 253 -33.98 -17.17 -7.95
C LYS A 253 -35.13 -16.15 -7.91
N ASN A 254 -34.89 -14.94 -8.39
CA ASN A 254 -35.88 -13.86 -8.39
C ASN A 254 -36.52 -13.64 -9.76
N PHE A 255 -36.07 -14.33 -10.81
CA PHE A 255 -36.57 -14.16 -12.17
C PHE A 255 -38.09 -14.33 -12.27
N ASN A 256 -38.61 -15.43 -11.72
CA ASN A 256 -40.05 -15.73 -11.74
C ASN A 256 -40.92 -14.77 -10.90
N LYS A 257 -40.29 -13.89 -10.09
CA LYS A 257 -40.99 -12.89 -9.28
C LYS A 257 -41.15 -11.55 -10.01
N ILE A 258 -40.48 -11.37 -11.14
CA ILE A 258 -40.52 -10.13 -11.91
C ILE A 258 -41.76 -10.11 -12.79
N ASN A 259 -42.57 -9.06 -12.66
CA ASN A 259 -43.77 -8.83 -13.46
C ASN A 259 -43.88 -7.35 -13.90
N PRO A 260 -44.70 -7.03 -14.91
CA PRO A 260 -44.75 -5.67 -15.47
C PRO A 260 -45.17 -4.60 -14.46
N ASN A 261 -46.00 -4.96 -13.48
CA ASN A 261 -46.56 -4.02 -12.50
C ASN A 261 -45.52 -3.51 -11.49
N LEU A 262 -44.36 -4.18 -11.39
CA LEU A 262 -43.24 -3.73 -10.55
C LEU A 262 -42.46 -2.57 -11.18
N PHE A 263 -42.70 -2.28 -12.46
CA PHE A 263 -42.02 -1.22 -13.19
C PHE A 263 -42.96 -0.06 -13.46
N LYS A 264 -42.36 1.13 -13.52
CA LYS A 264 -43.06 2.32 -14.00
C LYS A 264 -42.12 3.08 -14.93
N ILE A 265 -42.54 3.25 -16.18
CA ILE A 265 -41.82 4.04 -17.17
C ILE A 265 -42.66 5.25 -17.50
N ALA A 266 -42.02 6.42 -17.48
CA ALA A 266 -42.68 7.63 -17.88
C ALA A 266 -41.78 8.51 -18.74
N CYS A 267 -42.42 9.24 -19.64
CA CYS A 267 -41.85 10.37 -20.35
C CYS A 267 -42.40 11.66 -19.76
N ASP A 268 -41.62 12.74 -19.82
CA ASP A 268 -42.09 14.07 -19.47
C ASP A 268 -42.19 14.93 -20.73
N TYR A 269 -43.41 15.35 -21.08
CA TYR A 269 -43.64 16.17 -22.25
C TYR A 269 -43.00 17.57 -22.14
N LYS A 270 -42.77 18.09 -20.93
CA LYS A 270 -42.11 19.40 -20.76
C LYS A 270 -40.67 19.40 -21.28
N GLN A 271 -39.99 18.24 -21.27
CA GLN A 271 -38.60 18.10 -21.73
C GLN A 271 -38.45 18.39 -23.22
N ILE A 272 -39.49 18.20 -24.03
CA ILE A 272 -39.48 18.53 -25.47
C ILE A 272 -39.15 20.00 -25.72
N LYS A 273 -39.73 20.91 -24.93
CA LYS A 273 -39.52 22.36 -25.10
C LYS A 273 -38.15 22.83 -24.59
N ILE A 274 -37.58 22.09 -23.64
CA ILE A 274 -36.30 22.42 -23.01
C ILE A 274 -35.15 21.88 -23.87
N ASP A 275 -35.31 20.67 -24.38
CA ASP A 275 -34.28 19.95 -25.14
C ASP A 275 -34.40 20.17 -26.66
N GLU A 276 -35.42 20.91 -27.12
CA GLU A 276 -35.73 21.15 -28.55
C GLU A 276 -35.82 19.86 -29.39
N THR A 277 -36.43 18.81 -28.81
CA THR A 277 -36.49 17.47 -29.42
C THR A 277 -37.86 17.12 -30.00
N SER A 278 -37.90 16.37 -31.09
CA SER A 278 -39.15 15.89 -31.71
C SER A 278 -39.66 14.55 -31.13
N TYR A 279 -39.04 14.04 -30.07
CA TYR A 279 -39.34 12.73 -29.48
C TYR A 279 -39.30 12.78 -27.95
N LEU A 280 -40.03 11.85 -27.33
CA LEU A 280 -40.01 11.63 -25.89
C LEU A 280 -38.91 10.60 -25.52
N THR A 281 -38.23 10.84 -24.40
CA THR A 281 -37.25 9.89 -23.85
C THR A 281 -37.88 9.13 -22.67
N PRO A 282 -38.07 7.80 -22.74
CA PRO A 282 -38.60 7.03 -21.63
C PRO A 282 -37.60 6.97 -20.47
N LYS A 283 -38.08 7.29 -19.27
CA LYS A 283 -37.31 7.21 -18.03
C LYS A 283 -37.94 6.21 -17.08
N LEU A 284 -37.09 5.43 -16.43
CA LEU A 284 -37.49 4.52 -15.38
C LEU A 284 -37.81 5.31 -14.11
N ILE A 285 -39.02 5.16 -13.59
CA ILE A 285 -39.50 5.83 -12.38
C ILE A 285 -39.49 4.86 -11.19
N LYS A 286 -39.82 3.59 -11.43
CA LYS A 286 -39.86 2.54 -10.40
C LYS A 286 -39.34 1.22 -10.97
N LYS A 287 -38.57 0.50 -10.17
CA LYS A 287 -38.11 -0.88 -10.41
C LYS A 287 -38.02 -1.63 -9.08
N PRO A 288 -38.02 -2.98 -9.09
CA PRO A 288 -37.68 -3.76 -7.91
C PRO A 288 -36.20 -3.66 -7.55
N ASP A 289 -35.89 -3.86 -6.26
CA ASP A 289 -34.52 -3.80 -5.73
C ASP A 289 -33.63 -4.94 -6.21
N SER A 290 -34.24 -6.07 -6.59
CA SER A 290 -33.54 -7.26 -7.11
C SER A 290 -32.92 -7.08 -8.51
N ILE A 291 -33.17 -5.95 -9.19
CA ILE A 291 -32.65 -5.66 -10.53
C ILE A 291 -31.43 -4.75 -10.42
N THR A 292 -30.30 -5.21 -10.95
CA THR A 292 -29.02 -4.49 -10.92
C THR A 292 -28.75 -3.67 -12.18
N ILE A 293 -29.15 -4.15 -13.37
CA ILE A 293 -28.93 -3.48 -14.66
C ILE A 293 -30.26 -3.41 -15.41
N ILE A 294 -30.53 -2.28 -16.07
CA ILE A 294 -31.74 -2.06 -16.86
C ILE A 294 -31.45 -1.29 -18.14
N ARG A 295 -32.04 -1.74 -19.25
CA ARG A 295 -31.97 -1.10 -20.57
C ARG A 295 -33.37 -0.99 -21.14
N ILE A 296 -33.75 0.21 -21.55
CA ILE A 296 -35.05 0.50 -22.17
C ILE A 296 -34.87 0.60 -23.68
N VAL A 297 -35.71 -0.10 -24.45
CA VAL A 297 -35.71 -0.12 -25.91
C VAL A 297 -37.15 0.03 -26.43
N PRO A 298 -37.44 0.97 -27.35
CA PRO A 298 -36.56 2.02 -27.87
C PRO A 298 -36.24 3.11 -26.85
N LYS A 299 -35.13 3.84 -27.08
CA LYS A 299 -34.73 5.02 -26.27
C LYS A 299 -35.47 6.30 -26.65
N LYS A 300 -36.23 6.27 -27.74
CA LYS A 300 -36.99 7.39 -28.28
C LYS A 300 -38.41 6.92 -28.55
N ILE A 301 -39.38 7.78 -28.27
CA ILE A 301 -40.80 7.53 -28.45
C ILE A 301 -41.37 8.71 -29.22
N ASP A 302 -41.96 8.43 -30.37
CA ASP A 302 -42.61 9.45 -31.19
C ASP A 302 -43.98 9.78 -30.59
N PHE A 303 -44.45 11.00 -30.85
CA PHE A 303 -45.76 11.43 -30.40
C PHE A 303 -46.48 12.29 -31.45
N LEU A 304 -47.80 12.21 -31.46
CA LEU A 304 -48.70 13.00 -32.28
C LEU A 304 -49.73 13.69 -31.38
N ILE A 305 -50.12 14.91 -31.71
CA ILE A 305 -51.14 15.67 -30.95
C ILE A 305 -52.31 15.92 -31.88
N HIS A 306 -53.46 15.33 -31.56
CA HIS A 306 -54.68 15.60 -32.31
C HIS A 306 -55.35 16.86 -31.75
N LYS A 307 -55.45 17.92 -32.58
CA LYS A 307 -56.37 19.03 -32.27
C LYS A 307 -57.79 18.51 -32.43
N LYS A 308 -58.55 18.43 -31.33
CA LYS A 308 -60.02 18.35 -31.44
C LYS A 308 -60.50 19.71 -31.93
N THR A 309 -60.86 19.81 -33.20
CA THR A 309 -61.74 20.88 -33.67
C THR A 309 -63.08 20.64 -33.00
N ALA A 310 -63.48 21.52 -32.07
CA ALA A 310 -64.83 21.51 -31.54
C ALA A 310 -65.78 21.79 -32.71
N LYS A 311 -66.75 20.90 -32.91
CA LYS A 311 -67.89 21.11 -33.80
C LYS A 311 -69.04 21.66 -32.98
#